data_AF-A0A8C5DZV1-F1
#
_entry.id   AF-A0A8C5DZV1-F1
#
_cell.length_a   1.000
_cell.length_b   1.000
_cell.length_c   1.000
_cell.angle_alpha   90.00
_cell.angle_beta   90.00
_cell.angle_gamma   90.00
#
_symmetry.space_group_name_H-M   'P 1'
#
loop_
_entity.id
_entity.type
_entity.pdbx_description
1 polymer ?
#
loop_
_entity_poly.entity_id
_entity_poly.type
_entity_poly.pdbx_seq_one_letter_code
_entity_poly.pdbx_strand_id
1 'polypeptide(L)'
;MKVLGYVHQSLSAFPFTRGGCEETVLVSTPLLSSFFYSLVALVPCGKPPLIADGVIVAGIKEQYKENDQVTYGCPIYYTIEGGPYKTCINGEWIGEIRCNKPCTLDHDAMNRQNIEFKYSRQDRIYSEHNDEIEFRCKRGMTKFGPVSMRQRCVDGVIDLPTCSGR
;
A
#
# COMPACT_ATOMS: atom_id res chain seq x y z
N MET A 1 -34.39 -33.48 65.14
CA MET A 1 -34.73 -32.31 65.99
C MET A 1 -33.52 -31.40 66.14
N LYS A 2 -33.42 -30.35 65.31
CA LYS A 2 -33.08 -28.94 65.62
C LYS A 2 -32.78 -28.22 64.31
N VAL A 3 -33.50 -27.12 64.13
CA VAL A 3 -33.48 -26.19 63.02
C VAL A 3 -32.52 -25.05 63.36
N LEU A 4 -32.19 -24.23 62.35
CA LEU A 4 -31.64 -22.85 62.35
C LEU A 4 -30.13 -22.82 62.02
N GLY A 5 -29.63 -21.98 61.09
CA GLY A 5 -30.21 -20.79 60.46
C GLY A 5 -29.38 -20.31 59.26
N TYR A 6 -29.88 -19.24 58.65
CA TYR A 6 -29.69 -18.78 57.27
C TYR A 6 -28.83 -17.48 57.20
N VAL A 7 -28.36 -17.13 55.98
CA VAL A 7 -27.88 -15.82 55.43
C VAL A 7 -26.56 -15.22 56.01
N HIS A 8 -25.65 -14.51 55.31
CA HIS A 8 -25.79 -13.47 54.28
C HIS A 8 -24.43 -13.15 53.57
N GLN A 9 -24.50 -12.65 52.32
CA GLN A 9 -23.61 -11.72 51.55
C GLN A 9 -22.56 -10.90 52.35
N SER A 10 -21.50 -10.27 51.83
CA SER A 10 -20.81 -10.10 50.52
C SER A 10 -19.65 -9.09 50.76
N LEU A 11 -18.69 -9.00 49.82
CA LEU A 11 -17.78 -7.85 49.53
C LEU A 11 -16.53 -7.60 50.40
N SER A 12 -15.36 -7.71 49.76
CA SER A 12 -14.31 -6.65 49.61
C SER A 12 -13.08 -7.30 48.93
N ALA A 13 -12.83 -7.04 47.65
CA ALA A 13 -12.08 -5.90 47.09
C ALA A 13 -10.58 -5.89 47.48
N PHE A 14 -9.75 -6.12 46.45
CA PHE A 14 -8.28 -6.09 46.37
C PHE A 14 -7.62 -4.85 47.02
N PRO A 15 -6.30 -4.90 47.30
CA PRO A 15 -5.38 -4.39 46.29
C PRO A 15 -4.15 -5.28 46.01
N PHE A 16 -3.82 -5.27 44.71
CA PHE A 16 -2.54 -5.55 44.07
C PHE A 16 -1.29 -5.19 44.90
N THR A 17 -0.24 -6.03 44.87
CA THR A 17 0.96 -5.81 44.04
C THR A 17 2.11 -6.78 44.36
N ARG A 18 2.91 -7.03 43.30
CA ARG A 18 4.29 -7.55 43.23
C ARG A 18 4.49 -9.08 43.18
N GLY A 19 4.70 -9.54 41.95
CA GLY A 19 5.95 -10.19 41.57
C GLY A 19 5.92 -11.72 41.56
N GLY A 20 5.87 -12.27 40.35
CA GLY A 20 6.17 -13.69 40.10
C GLY A 20 5.19 -14.29 39.11
N CYS A 21 5.62 -14.52 37.87
CA CYS A 21 5.08 -15.63 37.10
C CYS A 21 5.56 -16.89 37.81
N GLU A 22 4.72 -17.48 38.66
CA GLU A 22 4.91 -18.87 39.07
C GLU A 22 4.54 -19.73 37.85
N GLU A 23 5.53 -20.03 37.01
CA GLU A 23 5.38 -21.05 35.99
C GLU A 23 5.34 -22.41 36.69
N THR A 24 4.14 -22.88 37.02
CA THR A 24 3.94 -24.30 37.27
C THR A 24 4.11 -25.04 35.94
N VAL A 25 5.33 -25.51 35.68
CA VAL A 25 5.61 -26.43 34.57
C VAL A 25 5.01 -27.78 34.93
N LEU A 26 3.81 -28.07 34.41
CA LEU A 26 3.23 -29.41 34.46
C LEU A 26 4.01 -30.30 33.49
N VAL A 27 4.99 -31.03 34.01
CA VAL A 27 5.68 -32.10 33.27
C VAL A 27 4.73 -33.30 33.20
N SER A 28 3.91 -33.38 32.16
CA SER A 28 3.14 -34.59 31.85
C SER A 28 3.97 -35.53 30.96
N THR A 29 4.02 -36.78 31.41
CA THR A 29 4.79 -37.94 30.94
C THR A 29 4.84 -38.18 29.41
N PRO A 30 5.93 -38.80 28.92
CA PRO A 30 6.07 -39.13 27.51
C PRO A 30 5.22 -40.36 27.21
N LEU A 31 4.41 -40.30 26.15
CA LEU A 31 3.99 -41.40 25.28
C LEU A 31 2.79 -40.92 24.44
N LEU A 32 3.07 -40.49 23.22
CA LEU A 32 2.40 -40.90 21.98
C LEU A 32 3.02 -40.11 20.82
N SER A 33 3.68 -40.85 19.94
CA SER A 33 4.23 -40.44 18.66
C SER A 33 3.28 -39.56 17.84
N SER A 34 3.81 -38.49 17.25
CA SER A 34 3.24 -37.57 16.23
C SER A 34 2.71 -36.19 16.62
N PHE A 35 2.84 -35.74 17.88
CA PHE A 35 2.57 -34.34 18.26
C PHE A 35 3.81 -33.44 18.12
N PHE A 36 4.42 -33.39 16.93
CA PHE A 36 5.00 -32.14 16.45
C PHE A 36 3.89 -31.37 15.70
N TYR A 37 2.76 -31.14 16.35
CA TYR A 37 1.95 -30.00 15.95
C TYR A 37 2.79 -28.80 16.33
N SER A 38 3.59 -28.33 15.36
CA SER A 38 4.22 -27.02 15.44
C SER A 38 3.08 -26.05 15.64
N LEU A 39 2.86 -25.65 16.89
CA LEU A 39 1.90 -24.63 17.26
C LEU A 39 2.57 -23.33 16.82
N VAL A 40 2.60 -23.11 15.50
CA VAL A 40 2.98 -21.84 14.92
C VAL A 40 1.90 -20.89 15.39
N ALA A 41 2.19 -20.19 16.47
CA ALA A 41 1.35 -19.10 16.93
C ALA A 41 1.31 -18.09 15.79
N LEU A 42 0.19 -18.05 15.08
CA LEU A 42 -0.04 -17.10 14.01
C LEU A 42 -0.03 -15.70 14.63
N VAL A 43 1.03 -14.94 14.36
CA VAL A 43 1.23 -13.61 14.93
C VAL A 43 0.27 -12.65 14.22
N PRO A 44 -0.68 -12.03 14.94
CA PRO A 44 -1.57 -11.06 14.33
C PRO A 44 -0.79 -9.81 13.90
N CYS A 45 -1.25 -9.15 12.84
CA CYS A 45 -0.65 -7.90 12.40
C CYS A 45 -1.17 -6.70 13.19
N GLY A 46 -0.33 -5.67 13.27
CA GLY A 46 -0.75 -4.34 13.69
C GLY A 46 -1.60 -3.62 12.65
N LYS A 47 -1.81 -2.32 12.87
CA LYS A 47 -2.50 -1.46 11.88
C LYS A 47 -1.77 -1.51 10.53
N PRO A 48 -2.49 -1.57 9.40
CA PRO A 48 -1.87 -1.53 8.09
C PRO A 48 -1.03 -0.26 7.90
N PRO A 49 0.10 -0.34 7.19
CA PRO A 49 1.00 0.79 7.00
C PRO A 49 0.40 1.86 6.10
N LEU A 50 0.73 3.13 6.34
CA LEU A 50 0.43 4.19 5.39
C LEU A 50 1.31 4.04 4.14
N ILE A 51 0.75 4.35 2.97
CA ILE A 51 1.49 4.41 1.70
C ILE A 51 1.42 5.82 1.12
N ALA A 52 2.45 6.23 0.39
CA ALA A 52 2.47 7.54 -0.27
C ALA A 52 1.39 7.61 -1.35
N ASP A 53 0.66 8.72 -1.38
CA ASP A 53 -0.39 8.99 -2.36
C ASP A 53 -1.41 7.83 -2.51
N GLY A 54 -1.71 7.11 -1.42
CA GLY A 54 -2.68 6.02 -1.43
C GLY A 54 -3.43 5.86 -0.11
N VAL A 55 -4.62 5.25 -0.18
CA VAL A 55 -5.54 5.10 0.95
C VAL A 55 -6.14 3.70 0.99
N ILE A 56 -6.49 3.22 2.19
CA ILE A 56 -7.21 1.95 2.33
C ILE A 56 -8.66 2.15 1.89
N VAL A 57 -9.11 1.36 0.93
CA VAL A 57 -10.47 1.41 0.37
C VAL A 57 -11.34 0.25 0.83
N ALA A 58 -10.75 -0.86 1.29
CA ALA A 58 -11.48 -2.01 1.82
C ALA A 58 -10.63 -2.84 2.80
N GLY A 59 -11.30 -3.67 3.60
CA GLY A 59 -10.67 -4.61 4.53
C GLY A 59 -10.27 -4.01 5.88
N ILE A 60 -10.78 -2.84 6.24
CA ILE A 60 -10.53 -2.25 7.57
C ILE A 60 -11.17 -3.12 8.66
N LYS A 61 -10.39 -3.47 9.68
CA LYS A 61 -10.80 -4.26 10.85
C LYS A 61 -10.19 -3.66 12.11
N GLU A 62 -10.80 -3.93 13.27
CA GLU A 62 -10.25 -3.58 14.58
C GLU A 62 -9.01 -4.41 14.92
N GLN A 63 -8.95 -5.66 14.46
CA GLN A 63 -7.85 -6.59 14.68
C GLN A 63 -7.60 -7.40 13.40
N TYR A 64 -6.33 -7.65 13.09
CA TYR A 64 -5.90 -8.35 11.88
C TYR A 64 -5.23 -9.66 12.23
N LYS A 65 -5.72 -10.75 11.65
CA LYS A 65 -5.17 -12.10 11.82
C LYS A 65 -4.31 -12.48 10.62
N GLU A 66 -3.56 -13.56 10.74
CA GLU A 66 -2.83 -14.15 9.62
C GLU A 66 -3.73 -14.31 8.40
N ASN A 67 -3.19 -13.99 7.22
CA ASN A 67 -3.85 -14.00 5.92
C ASN A 67 -4.97 -12.96 5.74
N ASP A 68 -5.21 -12.09 6.73
CA ASP A 68 -6.07 -10.93 6.49
C ASP A 68 -5.45 -10.02 5.44
N GLN A 69 -6.30 -9.46 4.58
CA GLN A 69 -5.89 -8.61 3.48
C GLN A 69 -6.61 -7.27 3.57
N VAL A 70 -5.87 -6.21 3.26
CA VAL A 70 -6.42 -4.87 3.04
C VAL A 70 -6.21 -4.45 1.60
N THR A 71 -7.15 -3.68 1.08
CA THR A 71 -7.09 -3.16 -0.28
C THR A 71 -6.80 -1.66 -0.23
N TYR A 72 -5.79 -1.23 -0.96
CA TYR A 72 -5.45 0.16 -1.20
C TYR A 72 -5.95 0.63 -2.55
N GLY A 73 -6.28 1.92 -2.61
CA GLY A 73 -6.56 2.65 -3.84
C GLY A 73 -5.63 3.85 -3.97
N CYS A 74 -5.31 4.19 -5.22
CA CYS A 74 -4.60 5.42 -5.57
C CYS A 74 -5.61 6.49 -6.04
N PRO A 75 -5.25 7.79 -5.99
CA PRO A 75 -6.02 8.87 -6.56
C PRO A 75 -6.36 8.65 -8.04
N ILE A 76 -7.36 9.39 -8.52
CA ILE A 76 -7.75 9.36 -9.92
C ILE A 76 -6.53 9.70 -10.81
N TYR A 77 -6.39 8.98 -11.92
CA TYR A 77 -5.29 9.06 -12.90
C TYR A 77 -3.93 8.52 -12.43
N TYR A 78 -3.77 8.14 -11.17
CA TYR A 78 -2.55 7.46 -10.72
C TYR A 78 -2.60 5.98 -11.14
N THR A 79 -1.44 5.46 -11.51
CA THR A 79 -1.31 4.03 -11.82
C THR A 79 -0.82 3.28 -10.60
N ILE A 80 -1.50 2.19 -10.24
CA ILE A 80 -1.09 1.32 -9.14
C ILE A 80 -0.08 0.28 -9.62
N GLU A 81 1.08 0.22 -8.99
CA GLU A 81 2.14 -0.75 -9.26
C GLU A 81 2.34 -1.68 -8.05
N GLY A 82 2.65 -2.96 -8.32
CA GLY A 82 2.79 -4.01 -7.30
C GLY A 82 1.46 -4.66 -6.85
N GLY A 83 0.34 -3.99 -7.12
CA GLY A 83 -1.02 -4.48 -6.88
C GLY A 83 -1.73 -3.72 -5.75
N PRO A 84 -3.04 -3.93 -5.56
CA PRO A 84 -3.82 -3.15 -4.59
C PRO A 84 -3.81 -3.76 -3.19
N TYR A 85 -3.08 -4.85 -2.93
CA TYR A 85 -3.26 -5.64 -1.72
C TYR A 85 -2.03 -5.63 -0.82
N LYS A 86 -2.26 -5.49 0.49
CA LYS A 86 -1.31 -5.95 1.49
C LYS A 86 -1.92 -7.08 2.30
N THR A 87 -1.16 -8.14 2.52
CA THR A 87 -1.59 -9.33 3.26
C THR A 87 -0.78 -9.44 4.55
N CYS A 88 -1.46 -9.75 5.65
CA CYS A 88 -0.84 -10.01 6.94
C CYS A 88 -0.23 -11.41 6.93
N ILE A 89 1.09 -11.51 7.06
CA ILE A 89 1.83 -12.77 7.13
C ILE A 89 2.86 -12.70 8.26
N ASN A 90 2.78 -13.62 9.22
CA ASN A 90 3.65 -13.71 10.38
C ASN A 90 3.82 -12.37 11.14
N GLY A 91 2.73 -11.61 11.30
CA GLY A 91 2.74 -10.31 11.98
C GLY A 91 3.21 -9.13 11.13
N GLU A 92 3.58 -9.36 9.86
CA GLU A 92 4.03 -8.32 8.94
C GLU A 92 3.09 -8.14 7.75
N TRP A 93 3.00 -6.90 7.24
CA TRP A 93 2.21 -6.57 6.06
C TRP A 93 3.04 -6.69 4.79
N ILE A 94 2.86 -7.80 4.07
CA ILE A 94 3.52 -8.06 2.79
C ILE A 94 2.71 -7.52 1.61
N GLY A 95 3.38 -7.27 0.49
CA GLY A 95 2.81 -6.68 -0.72
C GLY A 95 3.40 -5.30 -0.99
N GLU A 96 3.88 -5.07 -2.20
CA GLU A 96 4.40 -3.78 -2.63
C GLU A 96 3.30 -3.00 -3.33
N ILE A 97 3.16 -1.71 -2.96
CA ILE A 97 2.17 -0.82 -3.56
C ILE A 97 2.84 0.52 -3.80
N ARG A 98 2.80 0.99 -5.04
CA ARG A 98 3.19 2.36 -5.42
C ARG A 98 2.07 3.01 -6.22
N CYS A 99 1.73 4.23 -5.85
CA CYS A 99 0.82 5.07 -6.61
C CYS A 99 1.67 6.01 -7.46
N ASN A 100 1.88 5.66 -8.72
CA ASN A 100 2.72 6.46 -9.62
C ASN A 100 1.91 7.60 -10.22
N LYS A 101 2.48 8.81 -10.19
CA LYS A 101 1.82 10.03 -10.64
C LYS A 101 1.62 10.04 -12.16
N PRO A 102 0.46 10.52 -12.65
CA PRO A 102 0.31 10.84 -14.05
C PRO A 102 1.14 12.07 -14.40
N CYS A 103 1.56 12.17 -15.65
CA CYS A 103 2.21 13.36 -16.18
C CYS A 103 1.18 14.32 -16.74
N THR A 104 1.35 15.61 -16.44
CA THR A 104 0.55 16.68 -17.02
C THR A 104 1.25 17.25 -18.24
N LEU A 105 0.55 17.27 -19.38
CA LEU A 105 1.05 17.83 -20.63
C LEU A 105 0.59 19.28 -20.75
N ASP A 106 1.51 20.19 -20.42
CA ASP A 106 1.28 21.63 -20.56
C ASP A 106 1.42 22.04 -22.03
N HIS A 107 0.28 22.35 -22.67
CA HIS A 107 0.22 22.83 -24.04
C HIS A 107 1.04 24.12 -24.24
N ASP A 108 1.13 24.99 -23.24
CA ASP A 108 1.93 26.20 -23.34
C ASP A 108 3.43 25.88 -23.32
N ALA A 109 3.87 24.91 -22.51
CA ALA A 109 5.24 24.40 -22.55
C ALA A 109 5.57 23.77 -23.91
N MET A 110 4.67 22.96 -24.45
CA MET A 110 4.83 22.37 -25.79
C MET A 110 4.92 23.45 -26.87
N ASN A 111 4.07 24.48 -26.79
CA ASN A 111 4.06 25.60 -27.71
C ASN A 111 5.39 26.37 -27.67
N ARG A 112 5.93 26.67 -26.48
CA ARG A 112 7.22 27.33 -26.30
C ARG A 112 8.39 26.55 -26.91
N GLN A 113 8.29 25.21 -26.91
CA GLN A 113 9.32 24.33 -27.46
C GLN A 113 9.11 23.97 -28.94
N ASN A 114 8.11 24.57 -29.59
CA ASN A 114 7.76 24.33 -31.00
C ASN A 114 7.43 22.86 -31.33
N ILE A 115 6.81 22.16 -30.39
CA ILE A 115 6.37 20.76 -30.55
C ILE A 115 4.85 20.65 -30.50
N GLU A 116 4.35 19.55 -31.05
CA GLU A 116 2.95 19.15 -31.00
C GLU A 116 2.84 17.62 -30.94
N PHE A 117 1.69 17.09 -30.54
CA PHE A 117 1.44 15.66 -30.61
C PHE A 117 1.53 15.16 -32.05
N LYS A 118 2.20 14.02 -32.25
CA LYS A 118 2.25 13.39 -33.58
C LYS A 118 0.89 12.82 -33.99
N TYR A 119 0.15 12.27 -33.03
CA TYR A 119 -1.16 11.65 -33.25
C TYR A 119 -2.23 12.38 -32.42
N SER A 120 -3.38 12.70 -33.04
CA SER A 120 -4.49 13.43 -32.38
C SER A 120 -5.08 12.69 -31.18
N ARG A 121 -5.08 11.35 -31.18
CA ARG A 121 -5.52 10.54 -30.03
C ARG A 121 -4.66 10.71 -28.77
N GLN A 122 -3.44 11.25 -28.91
CA GLN A 122 -2.54 11.55 -27.78
C GLN A 122 -2.75 12.98 -27.26
N ASP A 123 -3.66 13.75 -27.85
CA ASP A 123 -4.02 15.09 -27.42
C ASP A 123 -4.88 15.04 -26.15
N ARG A 124 -4.21 14.79 -25.03
CA ARG A 124 -4.80 14.68 -23.69
C ARG A 124 -3.92 15.43 -22.69
N ILE A 125 -4.56 16.02 -21.68
CA ILE A 125 -3.85 16.81 -20.66
C ILE A 125 -3.12 15.91 -19.64
N TYR A 126 -3.61 14.69 -19.41
CA TYR A 126 -3.02 13.73 -18.46
C TYR A 126 -2.58 12.45 -19.17
N SER A 127 -1.39 11.98 -18.83
CA SER A 127 -0.84 10.71 -19.28
C SER A 127 -0.58 9.81 -18.09
N GLU A 128 -1.03 8.56 -18.15
CA GLU A 128 -0.80 7.61 -17.06
C GLU A 128 0.71 7.28 -16.95
N HIS A 129 1.11 6.74 -15.80
CA HIS A 129 2.49 6.30 -15.64
C HIS A 129 2.82 5.19 -16.66
N ASN A 130 4.04 5.22 -17.20
CA ASN A 130 4.53 4.35 -18.27
C ASN A 130 3.87 4.53 -19.64
N ASP A 131 2.90 5.44 -19.80
CA ASP A 131 2.42 5.79 -21.13
C ASP A 131 3.52 6.44 -21.97
N GLU A 132 3.50 6.13 -23.26
CA GLU A 132 4.44 6.67 -24.24
C GLU A 132 3.75 7.64 -25.19
N ILE A 133 4.33 8.83 -25.28
CA ILE A 133 3.86 9.93 -26.11
C ILE A 133 4.90 10.20 -27.18
N GLU A 134 4.45 10.38 -28.42
CA GLU A 134 5.33 10.77 -29.51
C GLU A 134 4.98 12.20 -29.96
N PHE A 135 5.96 13.08 -29.83
CA PHE A 135 5.88 14.45 -30.30
C PHE A 135 6.43 14.55 -31.72
N ARG A 136 6.06 15.63 -32.40
CA ARG A 136 6.70 16.07 -33.64
C ARG A 136 6.95 17.58 -33.58
N CYS A 137 7.94 18.05 -34.33
CA CYS A 137 8.15 19.47 -34.50
C CYS A 137 6.98 20.10 -35.27
N LYS A 138 6.61 21.32 -34.89
CA LYS A 138 5.70 22.16 -35.69
C LYS A 138 6.29 22.43 -37.07
N ARG A 139 5.41 22.79 -38.01
CA ARG A 139 5.80 23.08 -39.40
C ARG A 139 6.93 24.11 -39.48
N GLY A 140 7.99 23.77 -40.21
CA GLY A 140 9.14 24.65 -40.43
C GLY A 140 10.24 24.57 -39.36
N MET A 141 10.06 23.72 -38.34
CA MET A 141 11.01 23.54 -37.24
C MET A 141 11.71 22.18 -37.34
N THR A 142 12.88 22.07 -36.71
CA THR A 142 13.69 20.83 -36.68
C THR A 142 14.11 20.48 -35.26
N LYS A 143 14.29 19.18 -34.99
CA LYS A 143 14.69 18.69 -33.66
C LYS A 143 15.99 19.36 -33.22
N PHE A 144 15.98 19.85 -31.99
CA PHE A 144 17.14 20.43 -31.35
C PHE A 144 17.37 19.78 -29.98
N GLY A 145 18.63 19.51 -29.65
CA GLY A 145 19.01 18.93 -28.36
C GLY A 145 18.89 17.39 -28.27
N PRO A 146 19.24 16.84 -27.10
CA PRO A 146 19.41 15.39 -26.91
C PRO A 146 18.09 14.66 -26.68
N VAL A 147 17.07 15.34 -26.15
CA VAL A 147 15.78 14.74 -25.75
C VAL A 147 15.08 14.10 -26.96
N SER A 148 14.64 12.86 -26.81
CA SER A 148 13.95 12.07 -27.84
C SER A 148 12.55 12.64 -28.16
N MET A 149 12.05 12.39 -29.37
CA MET A 149 10.66 12.74 -29.71
C MET A 149 9.64 11.79 -29.07
N ARG A 150 10.05 10.56 -28.76
CA ARG A 150 9.24 9.59 -28.01
C ARG A 150 9.64 9.63 -26.56
N GLN A 151 8.68 9.92 -25.69
CA GLN A 151 8.86 10.17 -24.28
C GLN A 151 7.92 9.30 -23.47
N ARG A 152 8.39 8.87 -22.30
CA ARG A 152 7.61 8.05 -21.36
C ARG A 152 7.30 8.89 -20.13
N CYS A 153 6.06 8.80 -19.67
CA CYS A 153 5.70 9.37 -18.38
C CYS A 153 6.25 8.52 -17.23
N VAL A 154 7.12 9.09 -16.39
CA VAL A 154 7.72 8.40 -15.24
C VAL A 154 7.42 9.18 -13.98
N ASP A 155 6.50 8.66 -13.16
CA ASP A 155 6.08 9.23 -11.88
C ASP A 155 5.89 10.76 -11.90
N GLY A 156 5.00 11.23 -12.79
CA GLY A 156 4.67 12.65 -12.95
C GLY A 156 5.69 13.47 -13.72
N VAL A 157 6.81 12.88 -14.14
CA VAL A 157 7.85 13.54 -14.94
C VAL A 157 7.79 13.07 -16.39
N ILE A 158 7.72 14.03 -17.31
CA ILE A 158 7.88 13.80 -18.74
C ILE A 158 8.78 14.89 -19.33
N ASP A 159 9.85 14.47 -20.00
CA ASP A 159 10.77 15.40 -20.64
C ASP A 159 10.19 15.85 -21.99
N LEU A 160 10.06 17.16 -22.19
CA LEU A 160 9.57 17.70 -23.46
C LEU A 160 10.74 17.96 -24.44
N PRO A 161 10.69 17.42 -25.68
CA PRO A 161 11.71 17.68 -26.69
C PRO A 161 11.62 19.11 -27.22
N THR A 162 12.74 19.66 -27.68
CA THR A 162 12.79 21.01 -28.24
C THR A 162 12.95 20.99 -29.76
N CYS A 163 12.29 21.91 -30.45
CA CYS A 163 12.50 22.18 -31.87
C CYS A 163 12.85 23.66 -32.09
N SER A 164 13.74 23.92 -33.05
CA SER A 164 14.13 25.27 -33.48
C SER A 164 14.05 25.42 -34.99
N GLY A 165 13.87 26.66 -35.45
CA GLY A 165 14.00 27.00 -36.87
C GLY A 165 15.44 26.87 -37.35
N ARG A 166 15.62 26.83 -38.67
CA ARG A 166 16.94 27.04 -39.29
C ARG A 166 17.39 28.49 -39.14
#